data_AF-A0A659UH57-F1
#
_entry.id   AF-A0A659UH57-F1
#
_cell.length_a   1.000
_cell.length_b   1.000
_cell.length_c   1.000
_cell.angle_alpha   90.00
_cell.angle_beta   90.00
_cell.angle_gamma   90.00
#
_symmetry.space_group_name_H-M   'P 1'
#
loop_
_entity.id
_entity.type
_entity.pdbx_description
1 polymer ?
#
loop_
_entity_poly.entity_id
_entity_poly.type
_entity_poly.pdbx_seq_one_letter_code
_entity_poly.pdbx_strand_id
1 'polypeptide(L)'
;SCDVQRGIYAAAGGQPGHAAAWEDQAVNEATGSFYRDTRATLVGAWVRPRHDGYMAFQQAASDRINSGLTSGHPAGQVVADLISLFRASTQAPT
;
A
#
# COMPACT_ATOMS: atom_id res chain seq x y z
N SER A 1 -0.24 12.45 -18.55
CA SER A 1 -1.60 12.95 -18.29
C SER A 1 -2.58 11.78 -18.25
N CYS A 2 -3.80 11.99 -17.78
CA CYS A 2 -4.86 10.97 -17.86
C CYS A 2 -5.06 10.48 -19.30
N ASP A 3 -5.09 11.40 -20.28
CA ASP A 3 -5.32 11.10 -21.70
C ASP A 3 -4.32 10.09 -22.28
N VAL A 4 -3.04 10.25 -21.96
CA VAL A 4 -2.00 9.29 -22.37
C VAL A 4 -2.22 7.95 -21.68
N GLN A 5 -2.59 7.96 -20.40
CA GLN A 5 -2.74 6.76 -19.60
C GLN A 5 -3.96 5.92 -19.99
N ARG A 6 -5.10 6.53 -20.31
CA ARG A 6 -6.27 5.82 -20.86
C ARG A 6 -6.11 5.42 -22.33
N GLY A 7 -5.23 6.11 -23.07
CA GLY A 7 -4.96 5.85 -24.47
C GLY A 7 -3.75 4.94 -24.69
N ILE A 8 -2.73 5.47 -25.38
CA ILE A 8 -1.59 4.69 -25.89
C ILE A 8 -0.85 3.90 -24.82
N TYR A 9 -0.77 4.39 -23.59
CA TYR A 9 -0.05 3.70 -22.53
C TYR A 9 -0.76 2.41 -22.09
N ALA A 10 -2.07 2.45 -21.85
CA ALA A 10 -2.85 1.25 -21.56
C ALA A 10 -2.91 0.29 -22.77
N ALA A 11 -3.07 0.84 -23.97
CA ALA A 11 -3.07 0.05 -25.21
C ALA A 11 -1.73 -0.69 -25.45
N ALA A 12 -0.62 -0.15 -24.96
CA ALA A 12 0.69 -0.79 -24.99
C ALA A 12 0.94 -1.76 -23.83
N GLY A 13 -0.08 -2.08 -23.03
CA GLY A 13 0.04 -2.96 -21.85
C GLY A 13 0.54 -2.27 -20.58
N GLY A 14 0.67 -0.94 -20.59
CA GLY A 14 0.98 -0.15 -19.41
C GLY A 14 -0.17 -0.15 -18.39
N GLN A 15 0.16 0.03 -17.12
CA GLN A 15 -0.82 0.10 -16.03
C GLN A 15 -1.05 1.55 -15.61
N PRO A 16 -2.22 2.16 -15.93
CA PRO A 16 -2.52 3.53 -15.52
C PRO A 16 -2.38 3.71 -14.00
N GLY A 17 -1.68 4.78 -13.59
CA GLY A 17 -1.62 5.23 -12.20
C GLY A 17 -2.55 6.40 -11.89
N HIS A 18 -3.17 6.99 -12.92
CA HIS A 18 -4.07 8.12 -12.80
C HIS A 18 -5.51 7.64 -12.60
N ALA A 19 -6.14 8.03 -11.48
CA ALA A 19 -7.45 7.54 -11.08
C ALA A 19 -8.56 7.75 -12.14
N ALA A 20 -8.54 8.86 -12.89
CA ALA A 20 -9.53 9.07 -13.95
C ALA A 20 -9.40 8.08 -15.13
N ALA A 21 -8.24 7.47 -15.37
CA ALA A 21 -8.09 6.43 -16.40
C ALA A 21 -8.65 5.07 -15.95
N TRP A 22 -8.82 4.87 -14.64
CA TRP A 22 -9.42 3.66 -14.06
C TRP A 22 -10.93 3.57 -14.28
N GLU A 23 -11.57 4.68 -14.70
CA GLU A 23 -13.00 4.74 -15.02
C GLU A 23 -13.26 4.59 -16.53
N ASP A 24 -12.21 4.54 -17.34
CA ASP A 24 -12.31 4.39 -18.78
C ASP A 24 -12.82 2.99 -19.17
N GLN A 25 -13.79 2.95 -20.07
CA GLN A 25 -14.44 1.71 -20.48
C GLN A 25 -13.48 0.79 -21.23
N ALA A 26 -12.72 1.29 -22.20
CA ALA A 26 -11.82 0.48 -23.01
C ALA A 26 -10.67 -0.09 -22.16
N VAL A 27 -10.18 0.68 -21.19
CA VAL A 27 -9.18 0.21 -20.21
C VAL A 27 -9.75 -0.93 -19.36
N ASN A 28 -10.98 -0.81 -18.87
CA ASN A 28 -11.59 -1.86 -18.06
C ASN A 28 -11.95 -3.11 -18.87
N GLU A 29 -12.45 -2.97 -20.11
CA GLU A 29 -12.70 -4.11 -21.00
C GLU A 29 -11.42 -4.92 -21.26
N ALA A 30 -10.30 -4.25 -21.54
CA ALA A 30 -9.01 -4.90 -21.77
C ALA A 30 -8.41 -5.57 -20.52
N THR A 31 -8.83 -5.16 -19.33
CA THR A 31 -8.31 -5.65 -18.05
C THR A 31 -9.30 -6.49 -17.24
N GLY A 32 -10.44 -6.85 -17.83
CA GLY A 32 -11.49 -7.61 -17.14
C GLY A 32 -12.04 -6.89 -15.92
N SER A 33 -12.27 -5.58 -16.04
CA SER A 33 -12.79 -4.68 -15.00
C SER A 33 -11.90 -4.51 -13.77
N PHE A 34 -10.61 -4.90 -13.83
CA PHE A 34 -9.68 -4.83 -12.69
C PHE A 34 -9.71 -3.49 -11.96
N TYR A 35 -9.60 -2.38 -12.68
CA TYR A 35 -9.52 -1.05 -12.05
C TYR A 35 -10.82 -0.63 -11.39
N ARG A 36 -11.97 -0.97 -12.00
CA ARG A 36 -13.29 -0.71 -11.43
C ARG A 36 -13.53 -1.55 -10.19
N ASP A 37 -13.23 -2.84 -10.27
CA ASP A 37 -13.53 -3.81 -9.22
C ASP A 37 -12.59 -3.66 -8.01
N THR A 38 -11.37 -3.17 -8.23
CA THR A 38 -10.40 -2.90 -7.15
C THR A 38 -10.38 -1.44 -6.69
N ARG A 39 -11.20 -0.56 -7.26
CA ARG A 39 -11.16 0.89 -6.97
C ARG A 39 -11.31 1.21 -5.49
N ALA A 40 -12.25 0.54 -4.81
CA ALA A 40 -12.49 0.75 -3.39
C ALA A 40 -11.25 0.42 -2.55
N THR A 41 -10.59 -0.70 -2.86
CA THR A 41 -9.34 -1.12 -2.22
C THR A 41 -8.20 -0.14 -2.50
N LEU A 42 -8.04 0.30 -3.75
CA LEU A 42 -6.96 1.22 -4.15
C LEU A 42 -7.12 2.60 -3.51
N VAL A 43 -8.36 3.11 -3.40
CA VAL A 43 -8.65 4.40 -2.73
C VAL A 43 -8.47 4.31 -1.23
N GLY A 44 -8.76 3.16 -0.62
CA GLY A 44 -8.53 2.90 0.81
C GLY A 44 -7.09 2.56 1.17
N ALA A 45 -6.21 2.36 0.17
CA ALA A 45 -4.84 1.98 0.41
C ALA A 45 -4.02 3.11 1.05
N TRP A 46 -3.11 2.76 1.94
CA TRP A 46 -2.20 3.69 2.59
C TRP A 46 -0.84 3.72 1.89
N VAL A 47 -0.29 4.92 1.69
CA VAL A 47 1.07 5.09 1.17
C VAL A 47 2.08 4.93 2.30
N ARG A 48 3.04 4.02 2.12
CA ARG A 48 4.12 3.80 3.08
C ARG A 48 4.91 5.11 3.34
N PRO A 49 5.17 5.46 4.61
CA PRO A 49 6.08 6.55 4.98
C PRO A 49 7.44 6.45 4.29
N ARG A 50 8.05 7.60 3.99
CA ARG A 50 9.35 7.69 3.28
C ARG A 50 10.46 8.31 4.14
N HIS A 51 10.27 8.40 5.45
CA HIS A 51 11.29 8.91 6.36
C HIS A 51 12.40 7.88 6.57
N ASP A 52 13.59 8.37 6.87
CA ASP A 52 14.71 7.52 7.28
C ASP A 52 14.36 6.80 8.59
N GLY A 53 14.56 5.48 8.64
CA GLY A 53 14.11 4.62 9.73
C GLY A 53 12.85 3.79 9.44
N TYR A 54 12.04 4.13 8.42
CA TYR A 54 10.81 3.39 8.13
C TYR A 54 11.05 1.91 7.73
N MET A 55 12.12 1.62 6.97
CA MET A 55 12.41 0.25 6.55
C MET A 55 12.78 -0.65 7.73
N ALA A 56 13.57 -0.15 8.68
CA ALA A 56 13.90 -0.87 9.90
C ALA A 56 12.66 -1.14 10.76
N PHE A 57 11.77 -0.13 10.87
CA PHE A 57 10.46 -0.33 11.50
C PHE A 57 9.64 -1.40 10.80
N GLN A 58 9.54 -1.37 9.46
CA GLN A 58 8.73 -2.33 8.70
C GLN A 58 9.16 -3.77 8.99
N GLN A 59 10.47 -4.02 9.05
CA GLN A 59 11.01 -5.34 9.38
C GLN A 59 10.62 -5.74 10.81
N ALA A 60 10.97 -4.92 11.80
CA ALA A 60 10.71 -5.23 13.22
C ALA A 60 9.21 -5.41 13.53
N ALA A 61 8.36 -4.57 12.92
CA ALA A 61 6.91 -4.67 13.02
C ALA A 61 6.39 -6.00 12.43
N SER A 62 6.91 -6.43 11.29
CA SER A 62 6.51 -7.68 10.65
C SER A 62 6.86 -8.89 11.52
N ASP A 63 8.08 -8.91 12.07
CA ASP A 63 8.53 -9.97 12.97
C ASP A 63 7.65 -10.02 14.24
N ARG A 64 7.29 -8.85 14.78
CA ARG A 64 6.44 -8.75 15.96
C ARG A 64 5.01 -9.23 15.72
N ILE A 65 4.44 -8.94 14.55
CA ILE A 65 3.11 -9.44 14.15
C ILE A 65 3.15 -10.95 14.02
N ASN A 66 4.16 -11.49 13.30
CA ASN A 66 4.32 -12.93 13.10
C ASN A 66 4.40 -13.65 14.45
N SER A 67 5.30 -13.22 15.34
CA SER A 67 5.41 -13.80 16.69
C SER A 67 4.10 -13.70 17.47
N GLY A 68 3.40 -12.56 17.39
CA GLY A 68 2.12 -12.36 18.07
C GLY A 68 1.05 -13.35 17.63
N LEU A 69 0.93 -13.58 16.32
CA LEU A 69 -0.02 -14.51 15.74
C LEU A 69 0.34 -15.96 16.04
N THR A 70 1.62 -16.34 15.89
CA THR A 70 2.06 -17.74 16.08
C THR A 70 2.05 -18.16 17.54
N SER A 71 2.36 -17.25 18.46
CA SER A 71 2.45 -17.53 19.90
C SER A 71 1.18 -17.16 20.67
N GLY A 72 0.15 -16.63 20.00
CA GLY A 72 -1.13 -16.30 20.63
C GLY A 72 -1.05 -15.12 21.61
N HIS A 73 -0.20 -14.13 21.35
CA HIS A 73 -0.11 -12.95 22.21
C HIS A 73 -1.39 -12.11 22.15
N PRO A 74 -1.78 -11.42 23.24
CA PRO A 74 -2.91 -10.50 23.22
C PRO A 74 -2.73 -9.42 22.15
N ALA A 75 -3.77 -9.19 21.34
CA ALA A 75 -3.73 -8.21 20.26
C ALA A 75 -3.36 -6.81 20.74
N GLY A 76 -3.89 -6.40 21.91
CA GLY A 76 -3.58 -5.09 22.51
C GLY A 76 -2.08 -4.91 22.81
N GLN A 77 -1.39 -5.97 23.23
CA GLN A 77 0.07 -5.93 23.45
C GLN A 77 0.81 -5.79 22.12
N VAL A 78 0.43 -6.56 21.10
CA VAL A 78 1.05 -6.47 19.76
C VAL A 78 0.92 -5.06 19.22
N VAL A 79 -0.29 -4.47 19.30
CA VAL A 79 -0.54 -3.11 18.84
C VAL A 79 0.28 -2.08 19.61
N ALA A 80 0.39 -2.20 20.94
CA ALA A 80 1.21 -1.30 21.75
C ALA A 80 2.71 -1.35 21.36
N ASP A 81 3.22 -2.55 21.05
CA ASP A 81 4.59 -2.73 20.59
C ASP A 81 4.82 -2.09 19.21
N LEU A 82 3.87 -2.26 18.27
CA LEU A 82 3.94 -1.62 16.95
C LEU A 82 3.95 -0.09 17.04
N ILE A 83 3.13 0.50 17.91
CA ILE A 83 3.12 1.95 18.14
C ILE A 83 4.47 2.42 18.68
N SER A 84 5.06 1.67 19.60
CA SER A 84 6.37 2.00 20.20
C SER A 84 7.49 1.92 19.16
N LEU A 85 7.51 0.87 18.35
CA LEU A 85 8.45 0.70 17.24
C LEU A 85 8.33 1.85 16.23
N PHE A 86 7.10 2.26 15.88
CA PHE A 86 6.90 3.36 14.94
C PHE A 86 7.42 4.69 15.47
N ARG A 87 7.15 5.02 16.75
CA ARG A 87 7.63 6.25 17.39
C ARG A 87 9.16 6.31 17.50
N ALA A 88 9.80 5.16 17.69
CA ALA A 88 11.27 5.08 17.69
C ALA A 88 11.83 5.34 16.28
N SER A 89 11.14 4.87 15.23
CA SER A 89 11.58 5.02 13.84
C SER A 89 11.64 6.46 13.33
N THR A 90 10.96 7.40 13.98
CA THR A 90 10.91 8.81 13.59
C THR A 90 11.92 9.67 14.34
N GLN A 91 12.64 9.09 15.31
CA GLN A 91 13.71 9.79 16.04
C GLN A 91 15.00 9.64 15.23
N ALA A 92 15.60 10.75 14.82
CA ALA A 92 16.87 10.73 14.10
C ALA A 92 17.94 10.03 14.96
N PRO A 93 18.84 9.22 14.37
CA PRO A 93 20.01 8.77 15.11
C PRO A 93 20.82 10.00 15.52
N THR A 94 21.03 10.18 16.83
CA THR A 94 22.05 11.09 17.37
C THR A 94 23.45 10.69 16.93
#